data_AF-A0A0K8T9H5-F1
#
_entry.id   AF-A0A0K8T9H5-F1
#
_cell.length_a   1.000
_cell.length_b   1.000
_cell.length_c   1.000
_cell.angle_alpha   90.00
_cell.angle_beta   90.00
_cell.angle_gamma   90.00
#
_symmetry.space_group_name_H-M   'P 1'
#
loop_
_entity.id
_entity.type
_entity.pdbx_description
1 polymer ?
#
loop_
_entity_poly.entity_id
_entity_poly.type
_entity_poly.pdbx_seq_one_letter_code
_entity_poly.pdbx_strand_id
1 'polypeptide(L)'
;MGLDTSSVNFDKSHGELIAANVDKDKHSSQRTYPTKIMDRLRLDSSRALIDRDSYAVGTMCNGELVISPIRGVVSLAPSFSHISNVEEEPEEEEEEAAAKVVRVQFPRAESDRAKKAREASYTHFMEKTGVEPWFNTQFHDVDSAIAKLERTRLTSGFSRGGKPLDLTSENYLDALLPKETDLGSTRAPSLPDHLTSIAQLRELPLKDQVHRILEQVRTVTATQLGWLLGCDKSKILDCLQTCVVLVQGNWVLRSDLLYKNCVNGIPAAVIANARDFILHEFHQGKQIERKELANKLGIPPDEIKQIMAHLAVLRQNKLWHFRLPPDEEFIAEYTEIVDQQNLLWEARMRDINEQISVTTNPPQRSPGDARNLKHRRLLLTLKGRSR
;
A
#
# COMPACT_ATOMS: atom_id res chain seq x y z
N MET A 1 -30.08 24.46 39.09
CA MET A 1 -29.31 24.58 40.34
C MET A 1 -29.88 25.72 41.16
N GLY A 2 -30.14 25.53 42.47
CA GLY A 2 -30.61 26.62 43.33
C GLY A 2 -29.49 27.62 43.63
N LEU A 3 -29.83 28.90 43.68
CA LEU A 3 -28.92 29.99 44.05
C LEU A 3 -29.20 30.43 45.50
N ASP A 4 -28.16 30.81 46.23
CA ASP A 4 -28.32 31.39 47.56
C ASP A 4 -28.69 32.87 47.44
N THR A 5 -29.98 33.16 47.58
CA THR A 5 -30.56 34.51 47.51
C THR A 5 -30.36 35.32 48.80
N SER A 6 -29.82 34.70 49.86
CA SER A 6 -29.48 35.36 51.13
C SER A 6 -28.03 35.86 51.18
N SER A 7 -27.20 35.39 50.24
CA SER A 7 -25.81 35.78 50.12
C SER A 7 -25.64 37.27 49.79
N VAL A 8 -24.56 37.86 50.31
CA VAL A 8 -24.16 39.25 50.01
C VAL A 8 -23.81 39.47 48.54
N ASN A 9 -23.52 38.40 47.80
CA ASN A 9 -23.20 38.45 46.38
C ASN A 9 -24.44 38.43 45.46
N PHE A 10 -25.65 38.33 46.02
CA PHE A 10 -26.89 38.27 45.26
C PHE A 10 -27.61 39.63 45.30
N ASP A 11 -27.73 40.28 44.13
CA ASP A 11 -28.55 41.48 44.00
C ASP A 11 -30.03 41.10 43.85
N LYS A 12 -30.77 41.29 44.96
CA LYS A 12 -32.20 41.00 45.02
C LYS A 12 -33.02 41.84 44.04
N SER A 13 -32.66 43.12 43.89
CA SER A 13 -33.41 44.04 43.02
C SER A 13 -33.31 43.62 41.55
N HIS A 14 -32.12 43.23 41.12
CA HIS A 14 -31.90 42.71 39.78
C HIS A 14 -32.54 41.32 39.57
N GLY A 15 -32.47 40.45 40.58
CA GLY A 15 -33.10 39.12 40.55
C GLY A 15 -34.63 39.17 40.48
N GLU A 16 -35.28 40.15 41.11
CA GLU A 16 -36.72 40.41 41.01
C GLU A 16 -37.11 40.87 39.61
N LEU A 17 -36.32 41.76 38.99
CA LEU A 17 -36.56 42.26 37.64
C LEU A 17 -36.52 41.12 36.61
N ILE A 18 -35.51 40.26 36.67
CA ILE A 18 -35.38 39.12 35.76
C ILE A 18 -36.56 38.16 35.93
N ALA A 19 -36.94 37.83 37.17
CA ALA A 19 -38.06 36.93 37.42
C ALA A 19 -39.39 37.52 36.93
N ALA A 20 -39.61 38.82 37.13
CA ALA A 20 -40.80 39.52 36.64
C ALA A 20 -40.89 39.52 35.10
N ASN A 21 -39.77 39.71 34.40
CA ASN A 21 -39.72 39.71 32.94
C ASN A 21 -39.98 38.31 32.36
N VAL A 22 -39.35 37.27 32.92
CA VAL A 22 -39.45 35.88 32.40
C VAL A 22 -40.81 35.24 32.66
N ASP A 23 -41.50 35.63 33.73
CA ASP A 23 -42.79 35.05 34.14
C ASP A 23 -43.98 35.99 33.91
N LYS A 24 -43.80 37.09 33.16
CA LYS A 24 -44.81 38.16 32.91
C LYS A 24 -46.16 37.60 32.45
N ASP A 25 -46.15 36.65 31.52
CA ASP A 25 -47.35 36.09 30.88
C ASP A 25 -47.64 34.63 31.31
N LYS A 26 -46.96 34.12 32.36
CA LYS A 26 -47.11 32.73 32.82
C LYS A 26 -48.06 32.62 34.01
N HIS A 27 -49.00 31.67 33.92
CA HIS A 27 -49.85 31.29 35.06
C HIS A 27 -49.01 30.83 36.26
N SER A 28 -49.54 31.00 37.48
CA SER A 28 -48.83 30.71 38.73
C SER A 28 -48.26 29.29 38.83
N SER A 29 -48.88 28.31 38.16
CA SER A 29 -48.43 26.90 38.10
C SER A 29 -47.32 26.63 37.09
N GLN A 30 -47.07 27.55 36.15
CA GLN A 30 -46.08 27.41 35.07
C GLN A 30 -44.90 28.39 35.21
N ARG A 31 -44.84 29.11 36.33
CA ARG A 31 -43.75 30.07 36.60
C ARG A 31 -42.42 29.36 36.71
N THR A 32 -41.43 29.95 36.06
CA THR A 32 -40.04 29.49 36.06
C THR A 32 -39.42 29.76 37.44
N TYR A 33 -39.80 30.89 38.05
CA TYR A 33 -39.36 31.36 39.36
C TYR A 33 -40.56 31.57 40.31
N PRO A 34 -41.02 30.51 41.00
CA PRO A 34 -42.16 30.58 41.92
C PRO A 34 -41.99 31.60 43.06
N THR A 35 -40.75 31.84 43.47
CA THR A 35 -40.37 32.78 44.55
C THR A 35 -40.35 34.25 44.10
N LYS A 36 -40.68 34.55 42.82
CA LYS A 36 -40.61 35.88 42.19
C LYS A 36 -39.21 36.52 42.20
N ILE A 37 -38.18 35.73 42.45
CA ILE A 37 -36.77 36.12 42.40
C ILE A 37 -36.06 35.04 41.59
N MET A 38 -35.00 35.41 40.85
CA MET A 38 -34.15 34.44 40.15
C MET A 38 -33.40 33.52 41.15
N ASP A 39 -34.10 32.49 41.65
CA ASP A 39 -33.63 31.57 42.68
C ASP A 39 -32.90 30.34 42.14
N ARG A 40 -32.79 30.22 40.81
CA ARG A 40 -32.18 29.06 40.14
C ARG A 40 -31.47 29.44 38.86
N LEU A 41 -30.39 28.73 38.57
CA LEU A 41 -29.70 28.75 37.28
C LEU A 41 -30.01 27.47 36.50
N ARG A 42 -30.40 27.63 35.24
CA ARG A 42 -30.56 26.52 34.29
C ARG A 42 -29.22 26.25 33.60
N LEU A 43 -28.86 24.97 33.47
CA LEU A 43 -27.72 24.52 32.69
C LEU A 43 -28.22 23.72 31.50
N ASP A 44 -27.71 24.02 30.31
CA ASP A 44 -27.97 23.24 29.11
C ASP A 44 -26.76 22.38 28.77
N SER A 45 -27.04 21.17 28.30
CA SER A 45 -26.03 20.16 27.98
C SER A 45 -25.66 20.17 26.50
N SER A 46 -24.37 20.18 26.18
CA SER A 46 -23.86 19.87 24.85
C SER A 46 -23.09 18.54 24.89
N ARG A 47 -23.35 17.67 23.91
CA ARG A 47 -22.63 16.40 23.78
C ARG A 47 -21.22 16.66 23.26
N ALA A 48 -20.21 16.19 23.99
CA ALA A 48 -18.84 16.26 23.52
C ALA A 48 -18.59 15.18 22.45
N LEU A 49 -17.91 15.55 21.36
CA LEU A 49 -17.49 14.64 20.30
C LEU A 49 -16.19 13.93 20.69
N ILE A 50 -16.28 13.07 21.70
CA ILE A 50 -15.18 12.24 22.17
C ILE A 50 -15.46 10.81 21.71
N ASP A 51 -14.42 10.14 21.21
CA ASP A 51 -14.48 8.72 20.91
C ASP A 51 -14.68 7.93 22.20
N ARG A 52 -15.80 7.23 22.32
CA ARG A 52 -16.19 6.56 23.57
C ARG A 52 -15.35 5.31 23.84
N ASP A 53 -14.75 4.75 22.80
CA ASP A 53 -13.98 3.51 22.90
C ASP A 53 -12.52 3.77 23.29
N SER A 54 -12.06 5.02 23.12
CA SER A 54 -10.70 5.46 23.47
C SER A 54 -10.54 5.94 24.92
N TYR A 55 -11.64 6.19 25.65
CA TYR A 55 -11.60 6.78 26.99
C TYR A 55 -12.32 5.91 28.01
N ALA A 56 -11.77 5.84 29.21
CA ALA A 56 -12.34 5.13 30.34
C ALA A 56 -12.03 5.86 31.66
N VAL A 57 -12.84 5.61 32.68
CA VAL A 57 -12.59 6.12 34.04
C VAL A 57 -11.83 5.07 34.83
N GLY A 58 -10.63 5.42 35.29
CA GLY A 58 -9.83 4.60 36.19
C GLY A 58 -10.03 5.00 37.65
N THR A 59 -10.47 4.07 38.49
CA THR A 59 -10.58 4.28 39.94
C THR A 59 -9.50 3.47 40.65
N MET A 60 -8.66 4.14 41.44
CA MET A 60 -7.59 3.50 42.22
C MET A 60 -8.10 3.16 43.62
N CYS A 61 -8.04 1.90 44.03
CA CYS A 61 -8.47 1.43 45.35
C CYS A 61 -7.54 0.31 45.84
N ASN A 62 -6.98 0.46 47.04
CA ASN A 62 -6.13 -0.56 47.68
C ASN A 62 -4.97 -1.11 46.82
N GLY A 63 -4.42 -0.29 45.92
CA GLY A 63 -3.35 -0.68 45.00
C GLY A 63 -3.82 -1.34 43.69
N GLU A 64 -5.13 -1.48 43.50
CA GLU A 64 -5.74 -1.98 42.26
C GLU A 64 -6.37 -0.84 41.46
N LEU A 65 -6.19 -0.87 40.14
CA LEU A 65 -6.82 0.06 39.20
C LEU A 65 -8.02 -0.61 38.53
N VAL A 66 -9.22 -0.12 38.83
CA VAL A 66 -10.45 -0.56 38.19
C VAL A 66 -10.78 0.39 37.04
N ILE A 67 -10.81 -0.14 35.82
CA ILE A 67 -11.13 0.63 34.61
C ILE A 67 -12.59 0.40 34.23
N SER A 68 -13.37 1.47 34.12
CA SER A 68 -14.79 1.44 33.71
C SER A 68 -15.00 2.23 32.41
N PRO A 69 -15.62 1.64 31.37
CA PRO A 69 -15.88 2.33 30.10
C PRO A 69 -16.94 3.42 30.28
N ILE A 70 -16.84 4.51 29.51
CA ILE A 70 -17.77 5.63 29.59
C ILE A 70 -18.89 5.52 28.54
N ARG A 71 -20.13 5.84 28.95
CA ARG A 71 -21.27 5.88 28.03
C ARG A 71 -21.36 7.19 27.23
N GLY A 72 -20.67 8.23 27.65
CA GLY A 72 -20.71 9.50 26.95
C GLY A 72 -20.20 10.61 27.83
N VAL A 73 -19.84 11.70 27.18
CA VAL A 73 -19.33 12.90 27.83
C VAL A 73 -20.24 14.05 27.43
N VAL A 74 -20.64 14.81 28.44
CA VAL A 74 -21.54 15.95 28.30
C VAL A 74 -20.88 17.14 28.96
N SER A 75 -20.86 18.27 28.26
CA SER A 75 -20.47 19.56 28.83
C SER A 75 -21.73 20.32 29.25
N LEU A 76 -21.76 20.82 30.47
CA LEU A 76 -22.86 21.64 30.98
C LEU A 76 -22.45 23.11 30.95
N ALA A 77 -23.24 23.94 30.29
CA ALA A 77 -23.03 25.39 30.23
C ALA A 77 -24.25 26.12 30.82
N PRO A 78 -24.06 27.28 31.48
CA PRO A 78 -25.17 28.13 31.89
C PRO A 78 -26.05 28.54 30.70
N SER A 79 -27.37 28.40 30.87
CA SER A 79 -28.36 28.82 29.88
C SER A 79 -28.78 30.26 30.12
N PHE A 80 -28.72 31.08 29.08
CA PHE A 80 -29.16 32.48 29.09
C PHE A 80 -30.48 32.68 28.34
N SER A 81 -31.32 31.65 28.27
CA SER A 81 -32.65 31.69 27.63
C SER A 81 -33.58 32.79 28.19
N HIS A 82 -33.33 33.25 29.41
CA HIS A 82 -34.04 34.37 30.03
C HIS A 82 -33.66 35.74 29.44
N ILE A 83 -32.57 35.84 28.69
CA ILE A 83 -32.11 37.06 28.01
C ILE A 83 -32.63 37.07 26.56
N SER A 84 -32.54 35.93 25.85
CA SER A 84 -33.02 35.81 24.47
C SER A 84 -34.52 36.07 24.34
N ASN A 85 -35.32 35.63 25.31
CA ASN A 85 -36.77 35.85 25.31
C ASN A 85 -37.18 37.31 25.57
N VAL A 86 -36.24 38.20 25.93
CA VAL A 86 -36.52 39.63 26.21
C VAL A 86 -36.35 40.48 24.94
N GLU A 87 -35.63 40.00 23.93
CA GLU A 87 -35.41 40.71 22.66
C GLU A 87 -36.43 40.36 21.56
N GLU A 88 -37.21 39.30 21.73
CA GLU A 88 -38.36 39.01 20.85
C GLU A 88 -39.54 39.89 21.26
N GLU A 89 -39.53 41.16 20.83
CA GLU A 89 -40.77 41.93 20.73
C GLU A 89 -41.75 41.14 19.85
N PRO A 90 -43.03 40.98 20.25
CA PRO A 90 -44.01 40.35 19.40
C PRO A 90 -44.21 41.24 18.17
N GLU A 91 -43.69 40.83 17.02
CA GLU A 91 -44.18 41.33 15.73
C GLU A 91 -45.65 40.91 15.65
N GLU A 92 -46.55 41.83 16.03
CA GLU A 92 -47.97 41.76 15.71
C GLU A 92 -48.12 41.91 14.19
N GLU A 93 -47.86 40.83 13.45
CA GLU A 93 -48.37 40.71 12.09
C GLU A 93 -49.86 40.35 12.18
N GLU A 94 -50.71 41.38 12.08
CA GLU A 94 -52.10 41.23 11.65
C GLU A 94 -52.12 40.59 10.25
N GLU A 95 -52.13 39.25 10.19
CA GLU A 95 -52.49 38.54 8.96
C GLU A 95 -54.01 38.67 8.74
N GLU A 96 -54.36 39.65 7.92
CA GLU A 96 -55.66 39.76 7.24
C GLU A 96 -56.02 38.38 6.65
N ALA A 97 -57.15 37.83 7.12
CA ALA A 97 -57.66 36.53 6.71
C ALA A 97 -58.05 36.51 5.22
N ALA A 98 -57.07 36.31 4.34
CA ALA A 98 -57.31 35.99 2.94
C ALA A 98 -57.79 34.54 2.83
N ALA A 99 -59.06 34.37 2.47
CA ALA A 99 -59.77 33.11 2.30
C ALA A 99 -58.92 32.05 1.57
N LYS A 100 -58.57 30.99 2.32
CA LYS A 100 -57.82 29.83 1.85
C LYS A 100 -58.68 29.01 0.89
N VAL A 101 -58.53 29.23 -0.41
CA VAL A 101 -59.04 28.31 -1.44
C VAL A 101 -58.29 26.98 -1.25
N VAL A 102 -59.01 25.94 -0.81
CA VAL A 102 -58.49 24.59 -0.63
C VAL A 102 -58.14 24.00 -2.00
N ARG A 103 -56.94 24.31 -2.50
CA ARG A 103 -56.29 23.51 -3.53
C ARG A 103 -55.70 22.31 -2.84
N VAL A 104 -56.29 21.15 -3.10
CA VAL A 104 -55.76 19.84 -2.70
C VAL A 104 -54.44 19.64 -3.46
N GLN A 105 -53.34 20.10 -2.88
CA GLN A 105 -52.01 19.81 -3.39
C GLN A 105 -51.69 18.36 -3.00
N PHE A 106 -51.82 17.46 -3.98
CA PHE A 106 -51.30 16.11 -3.83
C PHE A 106 -49.80 16.19 -3.53
N PRO A 107 -49.31 15.53 -2.47
CA PRO A 107 -47.88 15.57 -2.14
C PRO A 107 -47.11 15.00 -3.33
N ARG A 108 -46.35 15.85 -4.02
CA ARG A 108 -45.38 15.41 -5.01
C ARG A 108 -44.40 14.48 -4.27
N ALA A 109 -44.19 13.28 -4.81
CA ALA A 109 -43.17 12.37 -4.31
C ALA A 109 -41.84 13.13 -4.27
N GLU A 110 -41.34 13.39 -3.07
CA GLU A 110 -40.12 14.15 -2.84
C GLU A 110 -38.94 13.34 -3.38
N SER A 111 -38.07 13.98 -4.17
CA SER A 111 -36.87 13.29 -4.68
C SER A 111 -35.95 12.90 -3.52
N ASP A 112 -35.27 11.75 -3.61
CA ASP A 112 -34.38 11.23 -2.56
C ASP A 112 -33.31 12.25 -2.12
N ARG A 113 -32.87 13.12 -3.03
CA ARG A 113 -31.89 14.19 -2.75
C ARG A 113 -32.48 15.33 -1.90
N ALA A 114 -33.74 15.69 -2.14
CA ALA A 114 -34.43 16.73 -1.37
C ALA A 114 -34.77 16.22 0.04
N LYS A 115 -35.22 14.97 0.15
CA LYS A 115 -35.47 14.32 1.44
C LYS A 115 -34.20 14.26 2.29
N LYS A 116 -33.07 13.85 1.71
CA LYS A 116 -31.77 13.81 2.40
C LYS A 116 -31.28 15.20 2.83
N ALA A 117 -31.53 16.24 2.01
CA ALA A 117 -31.18 17.61 2.35
C ALA A 117 -32.05 18.17 3.49
N ARG A 118 -33.36 17.83 3.50
CA ARG A 118 -34.27 18.16 4.61
C ARG A 118 -33.89 17.41 5.89
N GLU A 119 -33.54 16.13 5.79
CA GLU A 119 -33.11 15.35 6.96
C GLU A 119 -31.82 15.89 7.60
N ALA A 120 -30.95 16.52 6.80
CA ALA A 120 -29.74 17.19 7.22
C ALA A 120 -29.95 18.65 7.67
N SER A 121 -31.17 19.20 7.56
CA SER A 121 -31.44 20.58 7.98
C SER A 121 -31.54 20.70 9.50
N TYR A 122 -31.13 21.86 10.01
CA TYR A 122 -31.20 22.19 11.43
C TYR A 122 -32.65 22.11 11.97
N THR A 123 -33.63 22.53 11.17
CA THR A 123 -35.05 22.49 11.52
C THR A 123 -35.56 21.07 11.76
N HIS A 124 -35.21 20.12 10.89
CA HIS A 124 -35.59 18.71 11.05
C HIS A 124 -34.87 18.06 12.24
N PHE A 125 -33.62 18.43 12.50
CA PHE A 125 -32.89 17.97 13.70
C PHE A 125 -33.52 18.47 15.00
N MET A 126 -33.94 19.74 15.05
CA MET A 126 -34.65 20.30 16.21
C MET A 126 -36.02 19.64 16.42
N GLU A 127 -36.79 19.44 15.35
CA GLU A 127 -38.09 18.76 15.41
C GLU A 127 -37.94 17.33 15.93
N LYS A 128 -36.96 16.57 15.41
CA LYS A 128 -36.68 15.21 15.87
C LYS A 128 -36.23 15.16 17.33
N THR A 129 -35.42 16.13 17.77
CA THR A 129 -34.98 16.23 19.17
C THR A 129 -36.13 16.62 20.10
N GLY A 130 -37.05 17.46 19.63
CA GLY A 130 -38.23 17.89 20.39
C GLY A 130 -39.31 16.81 20.58
N VAL A 131 -39.28 15.75 19.76
CA VAL A 131 -40.21 14.60 19.86
C VAL A 131 -39.77 13.61 20.95
N GLU A 132 -38.52 13.62 21.39
CA GLU A 132 -38.04 12.74 22.46
C GLU A 132 -38.65 13.17 23.82
N PRO A 133 -39.34 12.28 24.55
CA PRO A 133 -40.02 12.64 25.79
C PRO A 133 -39.02 12.94 26.91
N TRP A 134 -39.33 13.96 27.70
CA TRP A 134 -38.53 14.33 28.87
C TRP A 134 -38.58 13.24 29.96
N PHE A 135 -37.41 12.82 30.43
CA PHE A 135 -37.29 11.93 31.58
C PHE A 135 -36.76 12.69 32.80
N ASN A 136 -37.60 12.83 33.83
CA ASN A 136 -37.24 13.53 35.05
C ASN A 136 -36.43 12.61 35.97
N THR A 137 -35.23 13.06 36.35
CA THR A 137 -34.34 12.33 37.25
C THR A 137 -34.30 12.99 38.63
N GLN A 138 -34.02 12.19 39.66
CA GLN A 138 -33.80 12.69 41.01
C GLN A 138 -32.30 12.95 41.21
N PHE A 139 -31.96 14.16 41.64
CA PHE A 139 -30.59 14.50 41.99
C PHE A 139 -30.28 14.01 43.40
N HIS A 140 -29.23 13.21 43.53
CA HIS A 140 -28.69 12.78 44.81
C HIS A 140 -27.33 13.43 45.03
N ASP A 141 -27.16 14.05 46.21
CA ASP A 141 -25.92 14.72 46.55
C ASP A 141 -24.75 13.73 46.70
N VAL A 142 -23.53 14.25 46.56
CA VAL A 142 -22.25 13.54 46.65
C VAL A 142 -22.15 12.73 47.94
N ASP A 143 -22.72 13.20 49.04
CA ASP A 143 -22.64 12.56 50.35
C ASP A 143 -23.80 11.61 50.69
N SER A 144 -24.80 11.53 49.81
CA SER A 144 -25.95 10.66 50.00
C SER A 144 -25.56 9.18 50.07
N ALA A 145 -26.32 8.39 50.82
CA ALA A 145 -26.08 6.94 50.95
C ALA A 145 -26.15 6.22 49.59
N ILE A 146 -27.03 6.68 48.69
CA ILE A 146 -27.19 6.15 47.33
C ILE A 146 -25.95 6.43 46.49
N ALA A 147 -25.44 7.67 46.51
CA ALA A 147 -24.21 8.02 45.77
C ALA A 147 -23.01 7.22 46.27
N LYS A 148 -22.88 7.02 47.60
CA LYS A 148 -21.83 6.17 48.19
C LYS A 148 -21.95 4.72 47.73
N LEU A 149 -23.16 4.15 47.76
CA LEU A 149 -23.42 2.79 47.28
C LEU A 149 -23.05 2.63 45.79
N GLU A 150 -23.48 3.54 44.92
CA GLU A 150 -23.13 3.51 43.49
C GLU A 150 -21.62 3.61 43.25
N ARG A 151 -20.90 4.44 44.01
CA ARG A 151 -19.43 4.51 43.93
C ARG A 151 -18.75 3.20 44.27
N THR A 152 -19.27 2.42 45.22
CA THR A 152 -18.68 1.10 45.53
C THR A 152 -18.71 0.14 44.33
N ARG A 153 -19.60 0.35 43.36
CA ARG A 153 -19.64 -0.45 42.13
C ARG A 153 -18.47 -0.12 41.19
N LEU A 154 -17.91 1.08 41.27
CA LEU A 154 -16.73 1.50 40.50
C LEU A 154 -15.41 0.98 41.10
N THR A 155 -15.45 0.55 42.37
CA THR A 155 -14.27 0.05 43.10
C THR A 155 -14.29 -1.47 43.27
N SER A 156 -15.46 -2.10 43.11
CA SER A 156 -15.61 -3.55 43.22
C SER A 156 -15.33 -4.19 41.85
N GLY A 157 -14.08 -4.61 41.64
CA GLY A 157 -13.67 -5.28 40.40
C GLY A 157 -14.42 -6.60 40.19
N PHE A 158 -15.26 -6.67 39.16
CA PHE A 158 -15.91 -7.92 38.75
C PHE A 158 -14.97 -8.66 37.79
N SER A 159 -14.10 -9.52 38.31
CA SER A 159 -13.25 -10.38 37.48
C SER A 159 -14.09 -11.51 36.89
N ARG A 160 -14.79 -11.23 35.80
CA ARG A 160 -15.30 -12.26 34.89
C ARG A 160 -14.40 -12.34 33.67
N GLY A 161 -13.55 -13.37 33.66
CA GLY A 161 -12.89 -13.96 32.49
C GLY A 161 -12.89 -13.10 31.23
N GLY A 162 -12.15 -11.99 31.26
CA GLY A 162 -11.86 -11.23 30.06
C GLY A 162 -11.11 -12.12 29.09
N LYS A 163 -11.42 -12.01 27.79
CA LYS A 163 -10.60 -12.66 26.77
C LYS A 163 -9.16 -12.12 26.93
N PRO A 164 -8.16 -12.99 27.05
CA PRO A 164 -6.78 -12.52 27.18
C PRO A 164 -6.37 -11.77 25.91
N LEU A 165 -5.50 -10.76 26.08
CA LEU A 165 -4.96 -9.95 25.00
C LEU A 165 -3.88 -10.77 24.27
N ASP A 166 -4.30 -11.70 23.43
CA ASP A 166 -3.44 -12.72 22.82
C ASP A 166 -2.74 -12.28 21.52
N LEU A 167 -2.64 -10.98 21.24
CA LEU A 167 -2.01 -10.50 20.01
C LEU A 167 -0.48 -10.45 20.16
N THR A 168 0.23 -10.95 19.14
CA THR A 168 1.67 -10.73 19.00
C THR A 168 1.95 -9.28 18.62
N SER A 169 3.18 -8.80 18.87
CA SER A 169 3.58 -7.42 18.56
C SER A 169 3.40 -7.07 17.09
N GLU A 170 3.71 -8.00 16.18
CA GLU A 170 3.55 -7.81 14.74
C GLU A 170 2.07 -7.70 14.34
N ASN A 171 1.23 -8.59 14.85
CA ASN A 171 -0.21 -8.58 14.56
C ASN A 171 -0.91 -7.35 15.17
N TYR A 172 -0.43 -6.86 16.31
CA TYR A 172 -0.94 -5.64 16.92
C TYR A 172 -0.62 -4.41 16.08
N LEU A 173 0.62 -4.30 15.56
CA LEU A 173 1.00 -3.21 14.67
C LEU A 173 0.24 -3.24 13.35
N ASP A 174 0.05 -4.43 12.77
CA ASP A 174 -0.77 -4.62 11.58
C ASP A 174 -2.25 -4.25 11.78
N ALA A 175 -2.78 -4.44 13.00
CA ALA A 175 -4.15 -4.04 13.33
C ALA A 175 -4.29 -2.53 13.57
N LEU A 176 -3.25 -1.87 14.12
CA LEU A 176 -3.21 -0.42 14.32
C LEU A 176 -3.01 0.35 13.01
N LEU A 177 -2.30 -0.25 12.06
CA LEU A 177 -1.98 0.34 10.78
C LEU A 177 -2.72 -0.43 9.69
N PRO A 178 -3.90 0.03 9.24
CA PRO A 178 -4.56 -0.58 8.11
C PRO A 178 -3.58 -0.67 6.95
N LYS A 179 -3.21 -1.90 6.57
CA LYS A 179 -2.50 -2.11 5.30
C LYS A 179 -3.40 -1.52 4.22
N GLU A 180 -2.86 -0.70 3.35
CA GLU A 180 -3.56 -0.20 2.16
C GLU A 180 -3.79 -1.38 1.20
N THR A 181 -4.60 -2.35 1.60
CA THR A 181 -5.05 -3.44 0.75
C THR A 181 -6.28 -2.97 -0.01
N ASP A 182 -6.03 -2.58 -1.26
CA ASP A 182 -6.92 -2.65 -2.40
C ASP A 182 -8.30 -1.97 -2.29
N LEU A 183 -8.31 -0.67 -2.58
CA LEU A 183 -9.28 -0.16 -3.54
C LEU A 183 -8.89 -0.73 -4.90
N GLY A 184 -9.58 -1.81 -5.29
CA GLY A 184 -9.38 -2.48 -6.57
C GLY A 184 -9.25 -1.49 -7.73
N SER A 185 -8.32 -1.78 -8.63
CA SER A 185 -8.06 -1.02 -9.85
C SER A 185 -7.44 0.37 -9.64
N THR A 186 -6.19 0.39 -9.23
CA THR A 186 -5.19 1.08 -10.07
C THR A 186 -3.97 0.18 -10.12
N ARG A 187 -3.66 -0.38 -11.30
CA ARG A 187 -2.28 -0.79 -11.60
C ARG A 187 -1.42 0.38 -11.12
N ALA A 188 -0.61 0.17 -10.08
CA ALA A 188 0.47 1.08 -9.77
C ALA A 188 1.14 1.40 -11.13
N PRO A 189 1.43 2.68 -11.43
CA PRO A 189 2.05 3.04 -12.70
C PRO A 189 3.20 2.08 -12.91
N SER A 190 3.20 1.36 -14.03
CA SER A 190 4.17 0.29 -14.27
C SER A 190 5.55 0.91 -14.15
N LEU A 191 6.17 0.73 -12.97
CA LEU A 191 7.55 1.05 -12.76
C LEU A 191 8.29 0.27 -13.84
N PRO A 192 9.24 0.89 -14.54
CA PRO A 192 9.96 0.18 -15.58
C PRO A 192 10.55 -1.10 -14.98
N ASP A 193 10.54 -2.21 -15.73
CA ASP A 193 10.71 -3.59 -15.20
C ASP A 193 11.95 -3.79 -14.30
N HIS A 194 12.95 -2.89 -14.40
CA HIS A 194 14.14 -2.82 -13.57
C HIS A 194 13.93 -2.28 -12.15
N LEU A 195 12.75 -1.74 -11.81
CA LEU A 195 12.41 -1.13 -10.52
C LEU A 195 11.23 -1.83 -9.83
N THR A 196 11.19 -3.16 -9.87
CA THR A 196 10.22 -3.92 -9.07
C THR A 196 10.63 -3.88 -7.60
N SER A 197 9.72 -3.44 -6.73
CA SER A 197 9.96 -3.46 -5.29
C SER A 197 10.10 -4.91 -4.79
N ILE A 198 10.94 -5.14 -3.76
CA ILE A 198 11.10 -6.48 -3.14
C ILE A 198 9.75 -7.00 -2.63
N ALA A 199 8.85 -6.12 -2.18
CA ALA A 199 7.50 -6.47 -1.74
C ALA A 199 6.65 -7.06 -2.89
N GLN A 200 6.60 -6.39 -4.04
CA GLN A 200 5.91 -6.91 -5.23
C GLN A 200 6.56 -8.18 -5.77
N LEU A 201 7.88 -8.32 -5.63
CA LEU A 201 8.58 -9.54 -6.02
C LEU A 201 8.09 -10.73 -5.18
N ARG A 202 7.89 -10.56 -3.88
CA ARG A 202 7.42 -11.62 -2.97
C ARG A 202 6.01 -12.14 -3.29
N GLU A 203 5.18 -11.37 -3.99
CA GLU A 203 3.83 -11.78 -4.39
C GLU A 203 3.83 -12.72 -5.62
N LEU A 204 4.92 -12.78 -6.38
CA LEU A 204 5.02 -13.60 -7.59
C LEU A 204 5.35 -15.07 -7.25
N PRO A 205 5.04 -16.03 -8.15
CA PRO A 205 5.54 -17.40 -8.01
C PRO A 205 7.07 -17.44 -8.00
N LEU A 206 7.67 -18.36 -7.23
CA LEU A 206 9.13 -18.46 -7.04
C LEU A 206 9.93 -18.44 -8.36
N LYS A 207 9.44 -19.13 -9.38
CA LYS A 207 10.06 -19.17 -10.71
C LYS A 207 10.16 -17.78 -11.35
N ASP A 208 9.10 -16.99 -11.24
CA ASP A 208 9.03 -15.64 -11.81
C ASP A 208 9.88 -14.65 -10.99
N GLN A 209 9.95 -14.85 -9.67
CA GLN A 209 10.86 -14.12 -8.79
C GLN A 209 12.32 -14.32 -9.22
N VAL A 210 12.72 -15.58 -9.37
CA VAL A 210 14.08 -15.98 -9.80
C VAL A 210 14.39 -15.37 -11.17
N HIS A 211 13.48 -15.50 -12.14
CA HIS A 211 13.69 -14.97 -13.49
C HIS A 211 13.88 -13.45 -13.50
N ARG A 212 13.02 -12.69 -12.81
CA ARG A 212 13.11 -11.22 -12.77
C ARG A 212 14.40 -10.73 -12.13
N ILE A 213 14.84 -11.36 -11.04
CA ILE A 213 16.12 -11.03 -10.40
C ILE A 213 17.28 -11.28 -11.37
N LEU A 214 17.28 -12.43 -12.04
CA LEU A 214 18.37 -12.84 -12.92
C LEU A 214 18.46 -11.99 -14.20
N GLU A 215 17.35 -11.47 -14.72
CA GLU A 215 17.36 -10.51 -15.83
C GLU A 215 18.15 -9.23 -15.48
N GLN A 216 18.07 -8.79 -14.23
CA GLN A 216 18.75 -7.59 -13.73
C GLN A 216 20.20 -7.88 -13.31
N VAL A 217 20.41 -8.91 -12.47
CA VAL A 217 21.71 -9.20 -11.83
C VAL A 217 22.64 -9.99 -12.75
N ARG A 218 22.10 -10.83 -13.65
CA ARG A 218 22.78 -11.67 -14.67
C ARG A 218 23.75 -12.74 -14.15
N THR A 219 24.43 -12.52 -13.02
CA THR A 219 25.39 -13.45 -12.40
C THR A 219 25.25 -13.44 -10.87
N VAL A 220 25.01 -14.58 -10.23
CA VAL A 220 24.74 -14.68 -8.79
C VAL A 220 25.18 -16.02 -8.20
N THR A 221 25.47 -16.08 -6.92
CA THR A 221 25.66 -17.35 -6.16
C THR A 221 24.32 -17.90 -5.68
N ALA A 222 24.22 -19.22 -5.48
CA ALA A 222 22.99 -19.83 -4.95
C ALA A 222 22.64 -19.30 -3.55
N THR A 223 23.66 -19.02 -2.73
CA THR A 223 23.52 -18.44 -1.38
C THR A 223 22.93 -17.03 -1.40
N GLN A 224 23.49 -16.13 -2.21
CA GLN A 224 22.99 -14.76 -2.36
C GLN A 224 21.54 -14.73 -2.85
N LEU A 225 21.20 -15.60 -3.81
CA LEU A 225 19.84 -15.69 -4.31
C LEU A 225 18.87 -16.25 -3.26
N GLY A 226 19.31 -17.24 -2.48
CA GLY A 226 18.57 -17.77 -1.32
C GLY A 226 18.25 -16.70 -0.28
N TRP A 227 19.24 -15.87 0.07
CA TRP A 227 19.03 -14.76 1.01
C TRP A 227 18.05 -13.71 0.48
N LEU A 228 18.14 -13.37 -0.81
CA LEU A 228 17.25 -12.38 -1.41
C LEU A 228 15.79 -12.85 -1.46
N LEU A 229 15.58 -14.14 -1.71
CA LEU A 229 14.25 -14.75 -1.83
C LEU A 229 13.70 -15.28 -0.50
N GLY A 230 14.52 -15.35 0.56
CA GLY A 230 14.15 -15.99 1.82
C GLY A 230 13.79 -17.47 1.66
N CYS A 231 14.44 -18.15 0.70
CA CYS A 231 14.14 -19.53 0.31
C CYS A 231 15.39 -20.42 0.41
N ASP A 232 15.18 -21.69 0.73
CA ASP A 232 16.24 -22.69 0.78
C ASP A 232 16.84 -22.93 -0.61
N LYS A 233 18.16 -23.18 -0.67
CA LYS A 233 18.89 -23.44 -1.93
C LYS A 233 18.19 -24.50 -2.77
N SER A 234 17.79 -25.63 -2.17
CA SER A 234 17.15 -26.76 -2.86
C SER A 234 15.90 -26.37 -3.65
N LYS A 235 15.06 -25.49 -3.12
CA LYS A 235 13.82 -25.04 -3.78
C LYS A 235 14.10 -24.14 -5.00
N ILE A 236 15.20 -23.41 -4.96
CA ILE A 236 15.57 -22.46 -6.01
C ILE A 236 16.29 -23.17 -7.16
N LEU A 237 17.01 -24.26 -6.89
CA LEU A 237 17.80 -25.00 -7.87
C LEU A 237 16.97 -25.54 -9.04
N ASP A 238 15.77 -26.05 -8.77
CA ASP A 238 14.87 -26.54 -9.83
C ASP A 238 14.48 -25.42 -10.81
N CYS A 239 14.25 -24.21 -10.29
CA CYS A 239 13.94 -23.05 -11.11
C CYS A 239 15.17 -22.58 -11.90
N LEU A 240 16.34 -22.55 -11.26
CA LEU A 240 17.58 -22.09 -11.85
C LEU A 240 17.95 -22.90 -13.08
N GLN A 241 17.96 -24.23 -12.99
CA GLN A 241 18.40 -25.09 -14.10
C GLN A 241 17.62 -24.89 -15.41
N THR A 242 16.43 -24.27 -15.37
CA THR A 242 15.64 -23.95 -16.57
C THR A 242 16.08 -22.68 -17.30
N CYS A 243 16.73 -21.73 -16.61
CA CYS A 243 17.00 -20.38 -17.13
C CYS A 243 18.46 -19.91 -17.00
N VAL A 244 19.27 -20.59 -16.19
CA VAL A 244 20.70 -20.26 -15.99
C VAL A 244 21.60 -21.44 -16.36
N VAL A 245 22.88 -21.12 -16.55
CA VAL A 245 23.98 -22.07 -16.68
C VAL A 245 24.95 -21.90 -15.53
N LEU A 246 25.61 -22.99 -15.14
CA LEU A 246 26.60 -22.98 -14.07
C LEU A 246 27.99 -22.64 -14.62
N VAL A 247 28.70 -21.70 -13.99
CA VAL A 247 30.07 -21.32 -14.32
C VAL A 247 30.88 -21.22 -13.02
N GLN A 248 31.82 -22.15 -12.82
CA GLN A 248 32.64 -22.20 -11.59
C GLN A 248 31.81 -22.16 -10.30
N GLY A 249 30.70 -22.92 -10.23
CA GLY A 249 29.81 -22.94 -9.06
C GLY A 249 28.85 -21.74 -8.96
N ASN A 250 28.96 -20.74 -9.84
CA ASN A 250 28.08 -19.58 -9.87
C ASN A 250 27.03 -19.69 -10.98
N TRP A 251 25.87 -19.09 -10.77
CA TRP A 251 24.76 -19.12 -11.73
C TRP A 251 24.76 -17.89 -12.64
N VAL A 252 24.66 -18.14 -13.95
CA VAL A 252 24.68 -17.10 -14.98
C VAL A 252 23.47 -17.24 -15.89
N LEU A 253 22.73 -16.15 -16.13
CA LEU A 253 21.56 -16.16 -17.04
C LEU A 253 21.96 -16.64 -18.43
N ARG A 254 21.21 -17.58 -19.01
CA ARG A 254 21.47 -18.12 -20.36
C ARG A 254 21.52 -17.02 -21.44
N SER A 255 22.30 -17.27 -22.49
CA SER A 255 22.51 -16.30 -23.57
C SER A 255 21.29 -16.11 -24.48
N ASP A 256 20.50 -17.16 -24.69
CA ASP A 256 19.29 -17.12 -25.52
C ASP A 256 18.14 -16.34 -24.86
N LEU A 257 18.10 -16.33 -23.53
CA LEU A 257 17.16 -15.50 -22.78
C LEU A 257 17.55 -14.02 -22.77
N LEU A 258 18.85 -13.72 -22.84
CA LEU A 258 19.34 -12.34 -22.87
C LEU A 258 19.27 -11.72 -24.27
N TYR A 259 19.71 -12.44 -25.31
CA TYR A 259 19.76 -11.94 -26.69
C TYR A 259 18.60 -12.48 -27.51
N LYS A 260 17.46 -11.79 -27.46
CA LYS A 260 16.26 -12.12 -28.25
C LYS A 260 16.25 -11.48 -29.64
N ASN A 261 16.92 -10.33 -29.78
CA ASN A 261 16.93 -9.50 -30.99
C ASN A 261 18.36 -9.21 -31.45
N CYS A 262 18.51 -8.77 -32.71
CA CYS A 262 19.79 -8.32 -33.24
C CYS A 262 20.35 -7.16 -32.41
N VAL A 263 21.66 -7.16 -32.16
CA VAL A 263 22.38 -6.09 -31.47
C VAL A 263 23.36 -5.48 -32.46
N ASN A 264 23.25 -4.17 -32.71
CA ASN A 264 24.14 -3.43 -33.61
C ASN A 264 24.32 -4.08 -34.99
N GLY A 265 23.23 -4.67 -35.52
CA GLY A 265 23.22 -5.34 -36.82
C GLY A 265 23.73 -6.79 -36.81
N ILE A 266 24.19 -7.30 -35.67
CA ILE A 266 24.65 -8.68 -35.52
C ILE A 266 23.47 -9.57 -35.12
N PRO A 267 23.26 -10.74 -35.77
CA PRO A 267 22.23 -11.67 -35.38
C PRO A 267 22.36 -12.13 -33.93
N ALA A 268 21.22 -12.22 -33.23
CA ALA A 268 21.16 -12.61 -31.82
C ALA A 268 21.90 -13.93 -31.53
N ALA A 269 21.76 -14.93 -32.40
CA ALA A 269 22.42 -16.22 -32.29
C ALA A 269 23.96 -16.11 -32.29
N VAL A 270 24.53 -15.21 -33.11
CA VAL A 270 25.99 -15.04 -33.22
C VAL A 270 26.55 -14.45 -31.92
N ILE A 271 25.86 -13.44 -31.36
CA ILE A 271 26.25 -12.84 -30.08
C ILE A 271 26.05 -13.82 -28.92
N ALA A 272 24.94 -14.57 -28.92
CA ALA A 272 24.67 -15.58 -27.91
C ALA A 272 25.76 -16.66 -27.91
N ASN A 273 26.16 -17.16 -29.09
CA ASN A 273 27.25 -18.13 -29.22
C ASN A 273 28.59 -17.58 -28.73
N ALA A 274 28.89 -16.32 -29.02
CA ALA A 274 30.12 -15.70 -28.53
C ALA A 274 30.12 -15.51 -27.01
N ARG A 275 28.98 -15.13 -26.43
CA ARG A 275 28.81 -15.08 -24.97
C ARG A 275 28.99 -16.46 -24.35
N ASP A 276 28.38 -17.50 -24.93
CA ASP A 276 28.50 -18.87 -24.45
C ASP A 276 29.95 -19.39 -24.56
N PHE A 277 30.65 -19.07 -25.64
CA PHE A 277 32.07 -19.40 -25.79
C PHE A 277 32.93 -18.76 -24.70
N ILE A 278 32.71 -17.47 -24.41
CA ILE A 278 33.40 -16.75 -23.34
C ILE A 278 33.09 -17.36 -21.97
N LEU A 279 31.81 -17.67 -21.69
CA LEU A 279 31.39 -18.31 -20.45
C LEU A 279 32.03 -19.68 -20.27
N HIS A 280 32.14 -20.47 -21.34
CA HIS A 280 32.82 -21.75 -21.29
C HIS A 280 34.32 -21.63 -21.02
N GLU A 281 35.01 -20.65 -21.63
CA GLU A 281 36.43 -20.41 -21.31
C GLU A 281 36.62 -20.06 -19.82
N PHE A 282 35.70 -19.29 -19.23
CA PHE A 282 35.69 -19.05 -17.79
C PHE A 282 35.34 -20.29 -16.97
N HIS A 283 34.40 -21.11 -17.43
CA HIS A 283 34.04 -22.39 -16.79
C HIS A 283 35.26 -23.32 -16.67
N GLN A 284 36.12 -23.33 -17.70
CA GLN A 284 37.40 -24.06 -17.70
C GLN A 284 38.50 -23.40 -16.85
N GLY A 285 38.21 -22.30 -16.15
CA GLY A 285 39.16 -21.59 -15.31
C GLY A 285 40.18 -20.73 -16.07
N LYS A 286 39.97 -20.47 -17.36
CA LYS A 286 40.91 -19.68 -18.16
C LYS A 286 40.71 -18.18 -17.92
N GLN A 287 41.80 -17.45 -18.10
CA GLN A 287 41.81 -16.00 -18.15
C GLN A 287 41.85 -15.56 -19.61
N ILE A 288 41.08 -14.53 -19.95
CA ILE A 288 40.81 -14.19 -21.34
C ILE A 288 41.50 -12.89 -21.74
N GLU A 289 42.21 -12.90 -22.87
CA GLU A 289 42.66 -11.70 -23.57
C GLU A 289 41.67 -11.31 -24.69
N ARG A 290 41.18 -10.07 -24.65
CA ARG A 290 40.16 -9.58 -25.60
C ARG A 290 40.60 -9.68 -27.07
N LYS A 291 41.89 -9.47 -27.36
CA LYS A 291 42.41 -9.43 -28.74
C LYS A 291 42.32 -10.78 -29.44
N GLU A 292 42.48 -11.87 -28.71
CA GLU A 292 42.43 -13.23 -29.26
C GLU A 292 41.00 -13.63 -29.67
N LEU A 293 40.01 -13.15 -28.91
CA LEU A 293 38.60 -13.48 -29.15
C LEU A 293 38.01 -12.81 -30.40
N ALA A 294 38.39 -11.57 -30.70
CA ALA A 294 37.83 -10.82 -31.83
C ALA A 294 38.06 -11.54 -33.17
N ASN A 295 39.28 -12.05 -33.37
CA ASN A 295 39.65 -12.77 -34.59
C ASN A 295 38.98 -14.15 -34.65
N LYS A 296 38.85 -14.83 -33.51
CA LYS A 296 38.32 -16.19 -33.45
C LYS A 296 36.80 -16.25 -33.63
N LEU A 297 36.07 -15.28 -33.08
CA LEU A 297 34.60 -15.27 -33.09
C LEU A 297 34.01 -14.43 -34.23
N GLY A 298 34.82 -13.64 -34.93
CA GLY A 298 34.34 -12.80 -36.04
C GLY A 298 33.39 -11.68 -35.60
N ILE A 299 33.48 -11.25 -34.33
CA ILE A 299 32.62 -10.22 -33.73
C ILE A 299 33.43 -8.95 -33.51
N PRO A 300 32.83 -7.76 -33.72
CA PRO A 300 33.50 -6.50 -33.46
C PRO A 300 34.07 -6.41 -32.04
N PRO A 301 35.27 -5.83 -31.88
CA PRO A 301 35.99 -5.81 -30.61
C PRO A 301 35.28 -5.01 -29.50
N ASP A 302 34.37 -4.11 -29.88
CA ASP A 302 33.55 -3.33 -28.95
C ASP A 302 32.40 -4.15 -28.36
N GLU A 303 31.79 -5.05 -29.15
CA GLU A 303 30.75 -5.96 -28.68
C GLU A 303 31.32 -6.99 -27.70
N ILE A 304 32.51 -7.53 -27.99
CA ILE A 304 33.22 -8.42 -27.06
C ILE A 304 33.50 -7.68 -25.75
N LYS A 305 33.92 -6.41 -25.82
CA LYS A 305 34.14 -5.60 -24.61
C LYS A 305 32.85 -5.43 -23.81
N GLN A 306 31.70 -5.21 -24.47
CA GLN A 306 30.41 -5.12 -23.78
C GLN A 306 30.03 -6.45 -23.12
N ILE A 307 30.16 -7.59 -23.81
CA ILE A 307 29.89 -8.91 -23.22
C ILE A 307 30.78 -9.14 -21.99
N MET A 308 32.08 -8.90 -22.12
CA MET A 308 33.07 -9.10 -21.06
C MET A 308 32.82 -8.18 -19.85
N ALA A 309 32.40 -6.93 -20.07
CA ALA A 309 32.10 -5.98 -19.00
C ALA A 309 30.98 -6.47 -18.06
N HIS A 310 30.04 -7.27 -18.59
CA HIS A 310 28.97 -7.86 -17.78
C HIS A 310 29.42 -9.12 -17.03
N LEU A 311 30.30 -9.93 -17.62
CA LEU A 311 30.67 -11.24 -17.08
C LEU A 311 31.94 -11.26 -16.24
N ALA A 312 32.81 -10.27 -16.43
CA ALA A 312 34.19 -10.34 -16.00
C ALA A 312 34.72 -8.98 -15.52
N VAL A 313 35.86 -9.02 -14.83
CA VAL A 313 36.58 -7.84 -14.34
C VAL A 313 38.00 -7.85 -14.92
N LEU A 314 38.42 -6.71 -15.47
CA LEU A 314 39.77 -6.51 -15.98
C LEU A 314 40.74 -6.32 -14.79
N ARG A 315 41.79 -7.13 -14.72
CA ARG A 315 42.84 -7.02 -13.69
C ARG A 315 44.07 -6.27 -14.24
N GLN A 316 45.01 -5.96 -13.35
CA GLN A 316 46.23 -5.20 -13.68
C GLN A 316 47.11 -5.87 -14.74
N ASN A 317 47.05 -7.21 -14.83
CA ASN A 317 47.74 -8.01 -15.85
C ASN A 317 47.08 -7.93 -17.25
N LYS A 318 46.08 -7.05 -17.44
CA LYS A 318 45.30 -6.88 -18.67
C LYS A 318 44.49 -8.12 -19.09
N LEU A 319 44.36 -9.11 -18.21
CA LEU A 319 43.52 -10.29 -18.42
C LEU A 319 42.17 -10.12 -17.72
N TRP A 320 41.14 -10.61 -18.37
CA TRP A 320 39.80 -10.64 -17.82
C TRP A 320 39.58 -11.92 -17.02
N HIS A 321 39.05 -11.74 -15.82
CA HIS A 321 38.73 -12.83 -14.91
C HIS A 321 37.23 -12.84 -14.68
N PHE A 322 36.64 -14.03 -14.52
CA PHE A 322 35.24 -14.15 -14.17
C PHE A 322 34.92 -13.30 -12.94
N ARG A 323 33.75 -12.64 -12.95
CA ARG A 323 33.42 -11.59 -11.98
C ARG A 323 33.32 -12.12 -10.55
N LEU A 324 32.81 -13.34 -10.39
CA LEU A 324 32.66 -14.01 -9.10
C LEU A 324 33.81 -15.02 -8.90
N PRO A 325 34.30 -15.20 -7.67
CA PRO A 325 35.21 -16.30 -7.36
C PRO A 325 34.50 -17.65 -7.52
N PRO A 326 35.24 -18.76 -7.74
CA PRO A 326 34.65 -20.09 -7.74
C PRO A 326 33.93 -20.39 -6.42
N ASP A 327 32.70 -20.90 -6.51
CA ASP A 327 31.91 -21.32 -5.34
C ASP A 327 32.24 -22.80 -5.04
N GLU A 328 33.36 -23.02 -4.34
CA GLU A 328 33.85 -24.37 -4.00
C GLU A 328 32.87 -25.14 -3.11
N GLU A 329 32.17 -24.44 -2.21
CA GLU A 329 31.14 -25.03 -1.35
C GLU A 329 30.00 -25.59 -2.18
N PHE A 330 29.48 -24.79 -3.13
CA PHE A 330 28.43 -25.25 -4.02
C PHE A 330 28.85 -26.44 -4.88
N ILE A 331 30.09 -26.40 -5.42
CA ILE A 331 30.62 -27.48 -6.26
C ILE A 331 30.74 -28.78 -5.47
N ALA A 332 31.17 -28.72 -4.21
CA ALA A 332 31.27 -29.89 -3.35
C ALA A 332 29.91 -30.40 -2.86
N GLU A 333 28.95 -29.51 -2.61
CA GLU A 333 27.61 -29.85 -2.09
C GLU A 333 26.70 -30.45 -3.17
N TYR A 334 26.78 -29.99 -4.42
CA TYR A 334 25.86 -30.36 -5.50
C TYR A 334 26.55 -30.98 -6.72
N THR A 335 27.33 -32.04 -6.51
CA THR A 335 28.14 -32.69 -7.55
C THR A 335 27.32 -33.18 -8.75
N GLU A 336 26.14 -33.75 -8.52
CA GLU A 336 25.27 -34.25 -9.61
C GLU A 336 24.85 -33.14 -10.58
N ILE A 337 24.52 -31.96 -10.04
CA ILE A 337 24.16 -30.79 -10.85
C ILE A 337 25.37 -30.29 -11.63
N VAL A 338 26.54 -30.28 -11.00
CA VAL A 338 27.80 -29.89 -11.65
C VAL A 338 28.11 -30.81 -12.84
N ASP A 339 28.02 -32.13 -12.65
CA ASP A 339 28.26 -33.12 -13.71
C ASP A 339 27.26 -32.99 -14.86
N GLN A 340 25.98 -32.76 -14.55
CA GLN A 340 24.96 -32.52 -15.57
C GLN A 340 25.25 -31.23 -16.36
N GLN A 341 25.64 -30.14 -15.69
CA GLN A 341 25.98 -28.88 -16.34
C GLN A 341 27.26 -28.99 -17.18
N ASN A 342 28.24 -29.79 -16.76
CA ASN A 342 29.44 -30.08 -17.56
C ASN A 342 29.06 -30.76 -18.89
N LEU A 343 28.17 -31.75 -18.85
CA LEU A 343 27.70 -32.41 -20.08
C LEU A 343 26.95 -31.44 -21.01
N LEU A 344 26.15 -30.53 -20.45
CA LEU A 344 25.48 -29.48 -21.21
C LEU A 344 26.48 -28.53 -21.87
N TRP A 345 27.55 -28.15 -21.15
CA TRP A 345 28.63 -27.33 -21.71
C TRP A 345 29.38 -28.02 -22.83
N GLU A 346 29.70 -29.31 -22.68
CA GLU A 346 30.35 -30.11 -23.73
C GLU A 346 29.51 -30.17 -25.01
N ALA A 347 28.21 -30.44 -24.87
CA ALA A 347 27.28 -30.43 -26.00
C ALA A 347 27.21 -29.05 -26.66
N ARG A 348 27.03 -27.99 -25.86
CA ARG A 348 26.93 -26.62 -26.35
C ARG A 348 28.19 -26.16 -27.07
N MET A 349 29.38 -26.55 -26.58
CA MET A 349 30.64 -26.18 -27.22
C MET A 349 30.90 -26.94 -28.52
N ARG A 350 30.41 -28.19 -28.64
CA ARG A 350 30.47 -28.93 -29.90
C ARG A 350 29.72 -28.16 -30.99
N ASP A 351 28.49 -27.75 -30.71
CA ASP A 351 27.65 -26.99 -31.64
C ASP A 351 28.30 -25.65 -32.06
N ILE A 352 28.86 -24.93 -31.09
CA ILE A 352 29.50 -23.62 -31.35
C ILE A 352 30.78 -23.79 -32.17
N ASN A 353 31.61 -24.79 -31.87
CA ASN A 353 32.85 -25.04 -32.60
C ASN A 353 32.59 -25.45 -34.07
N GLU A 354 31.55 -26.24 -34.32
CA GLU A 354 31.12 -26.57 -35.69
C GLU A 354 30.77 -25.29 -36.47
N GLN A 355 29.98 -24.38 -35.87
CA GLN A 355 29.59 -23.13 -36.51
C GLN A 355 30.76 -22.16 -36.75
N ILE A 356 31.71 -22.08 -35.79
CA ILE A 356 32.93 -21.27 -35.95
C ILE A 356 33.77 -21.83 -37.11
N SER A 357 33.96 -23.15 -37.17
CA SER A 357 34.81 -23.80 -38.19
C SER A 357 34.31 -23.58 -39.63
N VAL A 358 32.99 -23.64 -39.83
CA VAL A 358 32.31 -23.36 -41.12
C VAL A 358 32.48 -21.91 -41.54
N THR A 359 32.54 -20.98 -40.57
CA THR A 359 32.67 -19.54 -40.85
C THR A 359 34.12 -19.16 -41.21
N THR A 360 35.11 -19.84 -40.63
CA THR A 360 36.53 -19.64 -40.95
C THR A 360 36.98 -20.26 -42.27
N ASN A 361 36.27 -21.28 -42.79
CA ASN A 361 36.56 -21.92 -44.08
C ASN A 361 35.37 -21.79 -45.03
N PRO A 362 35.28 -20.72 -45.86
CA PRO A 362 34.25 -20.68 -46.89
C PRO A 362 34.46 -21.86 -47.87
N PRO A 363 33.38 -22.48 -48.39
CA PRO A 363 33.52 -23.58 -49.33
C PRO A 363 34.33 -23.13 -50.54
N GLN A 364 35.44 -23.84 -50.82
CA GLN A 364 36.22 -23.64 -52.04
C GLN A 364 35.28 -23.84 -53.23
N ARG A 365 34.94 -22.75 -53.93
CA ARG A 365 34.27 -22.85 -55.23
C ARG A 365 35.21 -23.59 -56.17
N SER A 366 34.78 -24.75 -56.63
CA SER A 366 35.44 -25.49 -57.71
C SER A 366 35.56 -24.59 -58.96
N PRO A 367 36.71 -24.59 -59.66
CA PRO A 367 36.90 -23.78 -60.86
C PRO A 367 36.18 -24.46 -62.04
N GLY A 368 34.85 -24.42 -62.05
CA GLY A 368 34.02 -25.08 -63.06
C GLY A 368 33.02 -24.18 -63.79
N ASP A 369 32.65 -23.02 -63.25
CA ASP A 369 31.46 -22.30 -63.74
C ASP A 369 31.72 -20.85 -64.22
N ALA A 370 32.90 -20.60 -64.78
CA ALA A 370 33.22 -19.31 -65.40
C ALA A 370 32.75 -19.18 -66.87
N ARG A 371 32.08 -20.19 -67.45
CA ARG A 371 31.69 -20.15 -68.89
C ARG A 371 30.25 -19.75 -69.17
N ASN A 372 29.34 -19.71 -68.18
CA ASN A 372 27.93 -19.41 -68.43
C ASN A 372 27.48 -17.96 -68.19
N LEU A 373 28.38 -17.05 -67.78
CA LEU A 373 28.02 -15.65 -67.54
C LEU A 373 28.22 -14.72 -68.76
N LYS A 374 28.88 -15.18 -69.83
CA LYS A 374 29.08 -14.36 -71.05
C LYS A 374 27.92 -14.43 -72.06
N HIS A 375 27.07 -15.46 -72.03
CA HIS A 375 25.91 -15.54 -72.94
C HIS A 375 24.66 -14.81 -72.43
N ARG A 376 24.53 -14.56 -71.12
CA ARG A 376 23.40 -13.83 -70.55
C ARG A 376 23.52 -12.31 -70.62
N ARG A 377 24.70 -11.76 -70.89
CA ARG A 377 24.92 -10.30 -70.97
C ARG A 377 24.72 -9.71 -72.38
N LEU A 378 24.56 -10.54 -73.41
CA LEU A 378 24.32 -10.11 -74.80
C LEU A 378 22.83 -10.08 -75.20
N LEU A 379 21.93 -10.67 -74.40
CA LEU A 379 20.49 -10.73 -74.70
C LEU A 379 19.66 -9.63 -74.00
N LEU A 380 20.26 -8.82 -73.13
CA LEU A 380 19.57 -7.75 -72.38
C LEU A 380 19.85 -6.33 -72.91
N THR A 381 20.73 -6.17 -73.91
CA THR A 381 21.05 -4.87 -74.52
C THR A 381 20.30 -4.57 -75.83
N LEU A 382 19.44 -5.47 -76.31
CA LEU A 382 18.69 -5.30 -77.57
C LEU A 382 17.16 -5.14 -77.40
N LYS A 383 16.64 -5.08 -76.18
CA LYS A 383 15.17 -4.98 -75.93
C LYS A 383 14.71 -3.69 -75.24
N GLY A 384 15.52 -2.63 -75.30
CA GLY A 384 15.21 -1.32 -74.73
C GLY A 384 15.32 -0.18 -75.75
N ARG A 385 14.69 -0.32 -76.92
CA ARG A 385 14.47 0.78 -77.88
C ARG A 385 13.42 0.37 -78.93
N SER A 386 12.13 0.50 -78.61
CA SER A 386 11.11 1.00 -79.54
C SER A 386 9.73 1.04 -78.87
N ARG A 387 9.16 2.25 -78.87
CA ARG A 387 7.77 2.68 -78.66
C ARG A 387 7.20 2.61 -77.25
#